data_AF-A0AAU1VYL1-F1
#
_entry.id   AF-A0AAU1VYL1-F1
#
_cell.length_a   1.000
_cell.length_b   1.000
_cell.length_c   1.000
_cell.angle_alpha   90.00
_cell.angle_beta   90.00
_cell.angle_gamma   90.00
#
_symmetry.space_group_name_H-M   'P 1'
#
loop_
_entity.id
_entity.type
_entity.pdbx_description
1 polymer ?
#
loop_
_entity_poly.entity_id
_entity_poly.type
_entity_poly.pdbx_seq_one_letter_code
_entity_poly.pdbx_strand_id
1 'polypeptide(L)' 'MAEDLHTRYMAATDTWDAHRAGCTTCQHGTPCKTGAPLAERFVRLQDAYLNRRRPS' A
#
# COMPACT_ATOMS: atom_id res chain seq x y z
N MET A 1 8.52 -13.92 -9.64
CA MET A 1 7.15 -14.42 -9.91
C MET A 1 6.11 -13.34 -9.60
N ALA A 2 4.89 -13.46 -10.13
CA ALA A 2 3.75 -12.60 -9.75
C ALA A 2 3.37 -12.77 -8.27
N GLU A 3 3.64 -13.95 -7.72
CA GLU A 3 3.45 -14.31 -6.31
C GLU A 3 4.28 -13.41 -5.38
N ASP A 4 5.54 -13.12 -5.72
CA ASP A 4 6.41 -12.23 -4.95
C ASP A 4 5.87 -10.79 -4.88
N LEU A 5 5.24 -10.33 -5.96
CA LEU A 5 4.64 -9.00 -6.03
C LEU A 5 3.36 -8.93 -5.20
N HIS A 6 2.53 -9.98 -5.24
CA HIS A 6 1.33 -10.08 -4.42
C HIS A 6 1.67 -10.12 -2.92
N THR A 7 2.66 -10.91 -2.51
CA THR A 7 3.12 -10.95 -1.11
C THR A 7 3.65 -9.60 -0.65
N ARG A 8 4.44 -8.90 -1.47
CA ARG A 8 4.95 -7.55 -1.15
C ARG A 8 3.81 -6.53 -1.05
N TYR A 9 2.82 -6.62 -1.94
CA TYR A 9 1.61 -5.79 -1.90
C TYR A 9 0.80 -6.03 -0.62
N MET A 10 0.56 -7.27 -0.25
CA MET A 10 -0.15 -7.63 0.98
C MET A 10 0.59 -7.13 2.23
N ALA A 11 1.92 -7.30 2.31
CA ALA A 11 2.72 -6.79 3.43
C ALA A 11 2.68 -5.26 3.54
N ALA A 12 2.71 -4.53 2.42
CA ALA A 12 2.58 -3.08 2.41
C ALA A 12 1.17 -2.62 2.84
N THR A 13 0.15 -3.39 2.49
CA THR A 13 -1.24 -3.15 2.90
C THR A 13 -1.40 -3.33 4.41
N ASP A 14 -0.91 -4.45 4.96
CA ASP A 14 -0.92 -4.73 6.40
C ASP A 14 -0.19 -3.63 7.21
N THR A 15 0.99 -3.22 6.74
CA THR A 15 1.76 -2.13 7.37
C THR A 15 1.00 -0.79 7.33
N TRP A 16 0.34 -0.49 6.22
CA TRP A 16 -0.46 0.73 6.08
C TRP A 16 -1.71 0.69 6.97
N ASP A 17 -2.40 -0.44 7.04
CA ASP A 17 -3.60 -0.61 7.85
C ASP A 17 -3.28 -0.53 9.36
N ALA A 18 -2.23 -1.20 9.81
CA ALA A 18 -1.72 -1.11 11.17
C ALA A 18 -1.38 0.34 11.55
N HIS A 19 -0.75 1.09 10.63
CA HIS A 19 -0.47 2.50 10.83
C HIS A 19 -1.77 3.34 10.89
N ARG A 20 -2.73 3.06 10.02
CA ARG A 20 -4.02 3.78 9.97
C ARG A 20 -4.85 3.52 11.23
N ALA A 21 -4.79 2.32 11.80
CA ALA A 21 -5.44 1.99 13.06
C ALA A 21 -4.90 2.86 14.23
N GLY A 22 -3.60 3.15 14.24
CA GLY A 22 -2.96 3.98 15.28
C GLY A 22 -2.86 5.48 14.97
N CYS A 23 -3.17 5.92 13.74
CA CYS A 23 -2.96 7.30 13.31
C CYS A 23 -4.29 7.97 12.90
N THR A 24 -4.79 8.85 13.77
CA THR A 24 -6.00 9.64 13.54
C THR A 24 -5.88 10.51 12.28
N THR A 25 -4.71 11.10 12.02
CA THR A 25 -4.47 11.93 10.83
C THR A 25 -4.68 11.13 9.54
N CYS A 26 -4.13 9.91 9.48
CA CYS A 26 -4.28 9.01 8.34
C CYS A 26 -5.71 8.45 8.21
N GLN A 27 -6.46 8.33 9.31
CA GLN A 27 -7.88 7.96 9.26
C GLN A 27 -8.74 9.03 8.58
N HIS A 28 -8.42 10.32 8.77
CA HIS A 28 -9.13 11.43 8.14
C HIS A 28 -8.76 11.67 6.67
N GLY A 29 -7.96 10.78 6.06
CA GLY A 29 -7.55 10.89 4.66
C GLY A 29 -6.35 11.79 4.43
N THR A 30 -5.74 12.34 5.48
CA THR A 30 -4.52 13.14 5.38
C THR A 30 -3.31 12.27 5.73
N PRO A 31 -2.44 11.91 4.76
CA PRO A 31 -1.26 11.12 5.06
C PRO A 31 -0.34 11.90 6.00
N CYS A 32 -0.06 11.34 7.19
CA CYS A 32 0.92 11.92 8.10
C CYS A 32 2.33 11.76 7.54
N LYS A 33 3.34 12.46 8.09
CA LYS A 33 4.73 12.37 7.62
C LYS A 33 5.27 10.93 7.58
N THR A 34 4.83 10.08 8.51
CA THR A 34 5.19 8.66 8.57
C THR A 34 4.33 7.79 7.65
N GLY A 35 3.07 8.18 7.46
CA GLY A 35 2.10 7.46 6.64
C GLY A 35 2.24 7.72 5.15
N ALA A 36 2.69 8.90 4.75
CA ALA A 36 2.93 9.27 3.35
C ALA A 36 3.83 8.27 2.59
N PRO A 37 5.03 7.89 3.11
CA PRO A 37 5.86 6.90 2.42
C PRO A 37 5.25 5.49 2.41
N LEU A 38 4.43 5.13 3.40
CA LEU A 38 3.72 3.84 3.45
C LEU A 38 2.61 3.79 2.39
N ALA A 39 1.81 4.85 2.29
CA ALA A 39 0.76 5.00 1.31
C ALA A 39 1.34 5.03 -0.12
N GLU A 40 2.43 5.76 -0.36
CA GLU A 40 3.10 5.78 -1.67
C GLU A 40 3.58 4.38 -2.08
N ARG A 41 4.18 3.64 -1.14
CA ARG A 41 4.64 2.27 -1.39
C ARG A 41 3.48 1.32 -1.70
N PHE A 42 2.36 1.44 -0.98
CA PHE A 42 1.14 0.70 -1.26
C PHE A 42 0.61 1.00 -2.67
N VAL A 43 0.50 2.27 -3.05
CA VAL A 43 0.00 2.69 -4.37
C VAL A 43 0.89 2.16 -5.49
N ARG A 44 2.23 2.25 -5.36
CA ARG A 44 3.15 1.70 -6.37
C ARG A 44 3.01 0.18 -6.54
N LEU A 45 2.83 -0.56 -5.45
CA LEU A 45 2.68 -2.01 -5.50
C LEU A 45 1.31 -2.42 -6.04
N GLN A 46 0.25 -1.67 -5.71
CA GLN A 46 -1.07 -1.85 -6.27
C GLN A 46 -1.04 -1.62 -7.80
N ASP A 47 -0.45 -0.51 -8.25
CA ASP A 47 -0.31 -0.19 -9.67
C ASP A 47 0.48 -1.28 -10.41
N ALA A 48 1.63 -1.70 -9.87
CA ALA A 48 2.43 -2.77 -10.45
C ALA A 48 1.65 -4.10 -10.53
N TYR A 49 0.84 -4.42 -9.52
CA TYR A 49 0.01 -5.62 -9.48
C TYR A 49 -1.14 -5.56 -10.49
N LEU A 50 -1.81 -4.41 -10.60
CA LEU A 50 -2.89 -4.17 -11.56
C LEU A 50 -2.37 -4.15 -13.00
N ASN A 51 -1.23 -3.48 -13.26
CA ASN A 51 -0.59 -3.47 -14.57
C ASN A 51 -0.11 -4.86 -15.00
N ARG A 52 0.32 -5.71 -14.07
CA ARG A 52 0.60 -7.14 -14.36
C ARG A 52 -0.64 -7.98 -14.65
N ARG A 53 -1.81 -7.58 -14.13
CA ARG A 53 -3.07 -8.31 -14.28
C ARG A 53 -3.88 -7.92 -15.50
N ARG A 54 -3.57 -6.80 -16.15
CA ARG A 54 -4.20 -6.46 -17.44
C ARG A 54 -3.61 -7.39 -18.51
N PRO A 55 -4.42 -8.26 -19.15
CA PRO A 55 -3.99 -8.90 -20.38
C PRO A 55 -3.77 -7.78 -21.40
N SER A 56 -2.62 -7.81 -22.07
CA SER A 56 -2.29 -6.91 -23.18
C SER A 56 -3.29 -7.04 -24.31
#